data_AF-A0A939VVC8-F1
#
_entry.id   AF-A0A939VVC8-F1
#
_cell.length_a   1.000
_cell.length_b   1.000
_cell.length_c   1.000
_cell.angle_alpha   90.00
_cell.angle_beta   90.00
_cell.angle_gamma   90.00
#
_symmetry.space_group_name_H-M   'P 1'
#
loop_
_entity.id
_entity.type
_entity.pdbx_description
1 polymer ?
#
loop_
_entity_poly.entity_id
_entity_poly.type
_entity_poly.pdbx_seq_one_letter_code
_entity_poly.pdbx_strand_id
1 'polypeptide(L)'
;MNEKLNLKTIKPGSCVGRRSIHVLALLSLMGCCGVFAQNQAASSSASSSKLNSLARDERLFYQEREKQIDALVYQGTQLELKQNYDMAVDKYLEAKKIADDILKDHAIESFKTRSDNCALKVSNAYFYWARFIYND
;
A
#
# COMPACT_ATOMS: atom_id res chain seq x y z
N MET A 1 -43.98 -34.89 4.80
CA MET A 1 -43.47 -34.15 3.61
C MET A 1 -42.19 -33.44 4.06
N ASN A 2 -41.06 -34.14 4.22
CA ASN A 2 -40.06 -34.50 3.19
C ASN A 2 -39.63 -33.34 2.29
N GLU A 3 -38.46 -32.74 2.57
CA GLU A 3 -37.31 -32.82 1.65
C GLU A 3 -35.98 -32.48 2.35
N LYS A 4 -35.03 -33.41 2.25
CA LYS A 4 -33.64 -33.29 2.73
C LYS A 4 -32.77 -32.90 1.53
N LEU A 5 -32.13 -31.73 1.58
CA LEU A 5 -31.09 -31.38 0.61
C LEU A 5 -29.76 -32.03 1.01
N ASN A 6 -29.40 -33.06 0.23
CA ASN A 6 -28.13 -33.78 0.25
C ASN A 6 -27.02 -32.91 -0.34
N LEU A 7 -25.98 -32.61 0.44
CA LEU A 7 -24.74 -32.06 -0.12
C LEU A 7 -23.74 -33.20 -0.37
N LYS A 8 -23.52 -33.46 -1.66
CA LYS A 8 -22.71 -34.55 -2.20
C LYS A 8 -21.23 -34.23 -2.05
N THR A 9 -20.51 -35.19 -1.49
CA THR A 9 -19.07 -35.25 -1.26
C THR A 9 -18.30 -35.12 -2.57
N ILE A 10 -17.31 -34.21 -2.64
CA ILE A 10 -16.33 -34.15 -3.73
C ILE A 10 -15.00 -34.65 -3.19
N LYS A 11 -14.52 -35.78 -3.73
CA LYS A 11 -13.21 -36.39 -3.46
C LYS A 11 -12.12 -35.70 -4.29
N PRO A 12 -10.89 -35.51 -3.76
CA PRO A 12 -9.72 -35.21 -4.58
C PRO A 12 -9.14 -36.49 -5.19
N GLY A 13 -8.91 -36.50 -6.50
CA GLY A 13 -8.26 -37.62 -7.19
C GLY A 13 -7.55 -37.17 -8.48
N SER A 14 -6.21 -37.18 -8.45
CA SER A 14 -5.29 -37.53 -9.55
C SER A 14 -3.86 -37.24 -9.12
N CYS A 15 -2.81 -38.03 -9.30
CA CYS A 15 -2.60 -39.43 -9.70
C CYS A 15 -1.18 -39.76 -9.21
N VAL A 16 -1.03 -40.82 -8.42
CA VAL A 16 0.27 -41.42 -8.08
C VAL A 16 0.43 -42.66 -8.96
N GLY A 17 1.60 -42.83 -9.60
CA GLY A 17 1.99 -44.09 -10.25
C GLY A 17 3.10 -43.90 -11.30
N ARG A 18 4.37 -43.99 -10.94
CA ARG A 18 5.18 -45.23 -10.85
C ARG A 18 5.74 -45.68 -12.21
N ARG A 19 7.04 -45.45 -12.42
CA ARG A 19 7.97 -46.44 -13.02
C ARG A 19 9.30 -46.40 -12.29
N SER A 20 9.50 -47.45 -11.49
CA SER A 20 10.79 -47.94 -11.02
C SER A 20 11.55 -48.52 -12.21
N ILE A 21 12.88 -48.33 -12.32
CA ILE A 21 13.89 -49.36 -12.58
C ILE A 21 15.26 -48.79 -12.15
N HIS A 22 15.99 -49.62 -11.40
CA HIS A 22 17.40 -49.52 -10.97
C HIS A 22 18.38 -48.96 -12.00
N VAL A 23 19.46 -48.30 -11.56
CA VAL A 23 20.85 -48.78 -11.68
C VAL A 23 21.77 -47.98 -10.74
N LEU A 24 22.71 -48.72 -10.17
CA LEU A 24 23.87 -48.36 -9.36
C LEU A 24 24.67 -47.11 -9.82
N ALA A 25 25.41 -46.54 -8.86
CA ALA A 25 26.86 -46.21 -8.91
C ALA A 25 27.11 -44.89 -8.15
N LEU A 26 27.62 -44.96 -6.91
CA LEU A 26 29.05 -44.95 -6.57
C LEU A 26 29.72 -43.58 -6.76
N LEU A 27 30.08 -42.99 -5.61
CA LEU A 27 31.34 -42.32 -5.28
C LEU A 27 32.00 -41.33 -6.27
N SER A 28 32.35 -40.18 -5.67
CA SER A 28 33.66 -39.50 -5.76
C SER A 28 33.74 -38.17 -6.53
N LEU A 29 34.64 -37.31 -5.99
CA LEU A 29 35.24 -36.08 -6.52
C LEU A 29 34.29 -34.86 -6.51
N MET A 30 34.42 -33.89 -5.59
CA MET A 30 35.59 -33.03 -5.31
C MET A 30 36.39 -32.69 -6.58
N GLY A 31 36.15 -31.49 -7.08
CA GLY A 31 36.90 -30.89 -8.18
C GLY A 31 36.00 -30.46 -9.32
N CYS A 32 35.74 -29.15 -9.41
CA CYS A 32 35.88 -28.40 -10.66
C CYS A 32 35.66 -26.91 -10.37
N CYS A 33 36.76 -26.17 -10.29
CA CYS A 33 36.79 -24.76 -10.64
C CYS A 33 36.27 -24.61 -12.06
N GLY A 34 35.02 -24.15 -12.21
CA GLY A 34 34.46 -23.68 -13.47
C GLY A 34 34.49 -22.17 -13.47
N VAL A 35 35.44 -21.61 -14.22
CA VAL A 35 35.54 -20.20 -14.60
C VAL A 35 34.17 -19.64 -14.97
N PHE A 36 33.59 -18.80 -14.11
CA PHE A 36 32.41 -18.01 -14.46
C PHE A 36 32.88 -16.84 -15.32
N ALA A 37 32.86 -17.05 -16.64
CA ALA A 37 33.04 -16.00 -17.63
C ALA A 37 31.89 -14.99 -17.47
N GLN A 38 32.12 -13.99 -16.62
CA GLN A 38 31.22 -12.88 -16.36
C GLN A 38 31.40 -11.86 -17.48
N ASN A 39 30.78 -12.12 -18.63
CA ASN A 39 30.75 -11.14 -19.71
C ASN A 39 29.38 -11.14 -20.37
N GLN A 40 28.44 -10.41 -19.75
CA GLN A 40 27.32 -9.67 -20.35
C GLN A 40 26.31 -9.27 -19.27
N ALA A 41 26.50 -8.09 -18.65
CA ALA A 41 25.44 -7.42 -17.87
C ALA A 41 25.66 -5.92 -17.64
N ALA A 42 26.67 -5.28 -18.23
CA ALA A 42 27.02 -3.91 -17.86
C ALA A 42 26.11 -2.82 -18.48
N SER A 43 25.35 -3.11 -19.55
CA SER A 43 24.47 -2.11 -20.20
C SER A 43 23.01 -2.19 -19.78
N SER A 44 22.51 -3.36 -19.34
CA SER A 44 21.15 -3.52 -18.84
C SER A 44 21.01 -3.31 -17.32
N SER A 45 22.09 -3.49 -16.55
CA SER A 45 22.09 -3.30 -15.09
C SER A 45 22.15 -1.83 -14.66
N ALA A 46 22.82 -0.96 -15.43
CA ALA A 46 22.92 0.47 -15.13
C ALA A 46 21.62 1.25 -15.41
N SER A 47 20.87 0.85 -16.45
CA SER A 47 19.54 1.42 -16.73
C SER A 47 18.50 0.94 -15.71
N SER A 48 18.55 -0.35 -15.37
CA SER A 48 17.67 -0.95 -14.34
C SER A 48 17.92 -0.37 -12.95
N SER A 49 19.18 -0.16 -12.54
CA SER A 49 19.50 0.42 -11.23
C SER A 49 19.06 1.89 -11.12
N LYS A 50 19.20 2.67 -12.20
CA LYS A 50 18.75 4.07 -12.25
C LYS A 50 17.23 4.21 -12.28
N LEU A 51 16.52 3.34 -12.99
CA LEU A 51 15.05 3.31 -12.96
C LEU A 51 14.53 2.88 -11.57
N ASN A 52 15.19 1.91 -10.94
CA ASN A 52 14.84 1.49 -9.58
C ASN A 52 15.09 2.59 -8.53
N SER A 53 16.14 3.41 -8.68
CA SER A 53 16.37 4.54 -7.79
C SER A 53 15.32 5.64 -7.98
N LEU A 54 14.96 5.98 -9.22
CA LEU A 54 13.91 6.97 -9.50
C LEU A 54 12.54 6.56 -8.93
N ALA A 55 12.15 5.30 -9.11
CA ALA A 55 10.92 4.76 -8.53
C ALA A 55 10.95 4.76 -6.99
N ARG A 56 12.13 4.60 -6.38
CA ARG A 56 12.30 4.69 -4.93
C ARG A 56 12.16 6.14 -4.45
N ASP A 57 12.74 7.09 -5.17
CA ASP A 57 12.68 8.51 -4.82
C ASP A 57 11.24 9.04 -4.90
N GLU A 58 10.49 8.67 -5.93
CA GLU A 58 9.06 8.98 -6.04
C GLU A 58 8.25 8.37 -4.89
N ARG A 59 8.52 7.10 -4.55
CA ARG A 59 7.84 6.45 -3.42
C ARG A 59 8.12 7.16 -2.09
N LEU A 60 9.36 7.57 -1.86
CA LEU A 60 9.75 8.31 -0.66
C LEU A 60 9.06 9.68 -0.61
N PHE A 61 8.98 10.36 -1.75
CA PHE A 61 8.25 11.62 -1.87
C PHE A 61 6.78 11.45 -1.47
N TYR A 62 6.06 10.48 -2.03
CA TYR A 62 4.66 10.25 -1.67
C TYR A 62 4.51 9.88 -0.19
N GLN A 63 5.35 8.99 0.33
CA GLN A 63 5.30 8.58 1.73
C GLN A 63 5.49 9.77 2.69
N GLU A 64 6.37 10.72 2.34
CA GLU A 64 6.58 11.92 3.15
C GLU A 64 5.34 12.83 3.10
N ARG A 65 4.71 12.99 1.94
CA ARG A 65 3.46 13.75 1.82
C ARG A 65 2.31 13.10 2.59
N GLU A 66 2.22 11.77 2.60
CA GLU A 66 1.25 11.05 3.44
C GLU A 66 1.45 11.35 4.93
N LYS A 67 2.70 11.32 5.42
CA LYS A 67 3.00 11.66 6.82
C LYS A 67 2.62 13.10 7.16
N GLN A 68 2.86 14.04 6.24
CA GLN A 68 2.48 15.44 6.43
C GLN A 68 0.96 15.59 6.55
N ILE A 69 0.20 14.92 5.69
CA ILE A 69 -1.28 14.87 5.78
C ILE A 69 -1.69 14.31 7.16
N ASP A 70 -1.14 13.17 7.56
CA ASP A 70 -1.51 12.50 8.81
C ASP A 70 -1.19 13.37 10.04
N ALA A 71 -0.06 14.09 10.03
CA ALA A 71 0.31 15.02 11.08
C ALA A 71 -0.67 16.21 11.17
N LEU A 72 -1.06 16.79 10.03
CA LEU A 72 -2.03 17.89 9.99
C LEU A 72 -3.41 17.44 10.46
N VAL A 73 -3.88 16.27 10.02
CA VAL A 73 -5.16 15.69 10.47
C VAL A 73 -5.13 15.42 11.98
N TYR A 74 -4.02 14.92 12.51
CA TYR A 74 -3.85 14.72 13.94
C TYR A 74 -3.92 16.06 14.70
N GLN A 75 -3.20 17.09 14.24
CA GLN A 75 -3.25 18.43 14.84
C GLN A 75 -4.67 19.01 14.81
N GLY A 76 -5.37 18.91 13.68
CA GLY A 76 -6.78 19.33 13.56
C GLY A 76 -7.68 18.61 14.56
N THR A 77 -7.50 17.30 14.72
CA THR A 77 -8.27 16.50 15.69
C THR A 77 -8.01 16.96 17.13
N GLN A 78 -6.76 17.30 17.49
CA GLN A 78 -6.45 17.84 18.81
C GLN A 78 -7.08 19.22 19.06
N LEU A 79 -7.26 20.02 18.01
CA LEU A 79 -7.93 21.32 18.09
C LEU A 79 -9.44 21.17 18.25
N GLU A 80 -10.09 20.22 17.55
CA GLU A 80 -11.51 19.90 17.75
C GLU A 80 -11.80 19.46 19.19
N LEU A 81 -10.93 18.66 19.80
CA LEU A 81 -11.06 18.23 21.20
C LEU A 81 -10.99 19.41 22.18
N LYS A 82 -10.32 20.50 21.79
CA LYS A 82 -10.23 21.75 22.54
C LYS A 82 -11.31 22.77 22.14
N GLN A 83 -12.25 22.37 21.28
CA GLN A 83 -13.31 23.22 20.74
C GLN A 83 -12.80 24.42 19.90
N ASN A 84 -11.55 24.36 19.43
CA ASN A 84 -10.97 25.34 18.51
C ASN A 84 -11.26 24.90 17.06
N TYR A 85 -12.54 24.97 16.67
CA TYR A 85 -13.02 24.39 15.42
C TYR A 85 -12.53 25.13 14.17
N ASP A 86 -12.36 26.45 14.25
CA ASP A 86 -11.79 27.29 13.20
C ASP A 86 -10.36 26.84 12.84
N MET A 87 -9.50 26.73 13.85
CA MET A 87 -8.12 26.28 13.67
C MET A 87 -8.06 24.82 13.20
N ALA A 88 -9.00 23.98 13.63
CA ALA A 88 -9.09 22.60 13.17
C ALA A 88 -9.42 22.51 11.68
N VAL A 89 -10.39 23.31 11.21
CA VAL A 89 -10.75 23.40 9.79
C VAL A 89 -9.55 23.83 8.96
N ASP A 90 -8.79 24.84 9.40
CA ASP A 90 -7.58 25.27 8.69
C ASP A 90 -6.58 24.13 8.50
N LYS A 91 -6.38 23.30 9.53
CA LYS A 91 -5.48 22.14 9.44
C LYS A 91 -5.99 21.06 8.49
N TYR A 92 -7.29 20.79 8.49
CA TYR A 92 -7.87 19.83 7.55
C TYR A 92 -7.84 20.34 6.10
N LEU A 93 -8.01 21.64 5.87
CA LEU A 93 -7.88 22.26 4.56
C LEU A 93 -6.43 22.23 4.05
N GLU A 94 -5.46 22.47 4.93
CA GLU A 94 -4.03 22.35 4.61
C GLU A 94 -3.69 20.91 4.19
N ALA A 95 -4.18 19.92 4.93
CA ALA A 95 -4.02 18.50 4.61
C ALA A 95 -4.68 18.13 3.27
N LYS A 96 -5.90 18.60 3.05
CA LYS A 96 -6.64 18.39 1.79
C LYS A 96 -5.88 18.97 0.60
N LYS A 97 -5.34 20.18 0.74
CA LYS A 97 -4.57 20.84 -0.32
C LYS A 97 -3.36 20.01 -0.75
N ILE A 98 -2.64 19.41 0.21
CA ILE A 98 -1.51 18.52 -0.09
C ILE A 98 -1.97 17.32 -0.93
N ALA A 99 -3.08 16.69 -0.56
CA ALA A 99 -3.64 15.56 -1.31
C ALA A 99 -4.11 15.98 -2.73
N ASP A 100 -4.82 17.10 -2.83
CA ASP A 100 -5.32 17.63 -4.11
C ASP A 100 -4.19 18.02 -5.06
N ASP A 101 -3.11 18.62 -4.55
CA ASP A 101 -1.95 18.98 -5.37
C ASP A 101 -1.27 17.74 -5.97
N ILE A 102 -1.22 16.63 -5.22
CA ILE A 102 -0.69 15.37 -5.75
C ILE A 102 -1.62 14.78 -6.80
N LEU A 103 -2.94 14.87 -6.61
CA LEU A 103 -3.93 14.35 -7.55
C LEU A 103 -3.96 15.09 -8.89
N LYS A 104 -3.55 16.36 -8.92
CA LYS A 104 -3.40 17.12 -10.17
C LYS A 104 -2.32 16.53 -11.07
N ASP A 105 -1.21 16.12 -10.46
CA ASP A 105 -0.04 15.62 -11.19
C ASP A 105 -0.11 14.10 -11.41
N HIS A 106 -0.68 13.37 -10.45
CA HIS A 106 -0.73 11.91 -10.45
C HIS A 106 -2.04 11.38 -9.88
N ALA A 107 -2.80 10.63 -10.69
CA ALA A 107 -4.05 9.99 -10.27
C ALA A 107 -3.79 8.74 -9.39
N ILE A 108 -3.38 8.96 -8.15
CA ILE A 108 -3.13 7.91 -7.15
C ILE A 108 -4.35 7.78 -6.23
N GLU A 109 -5.04 6.64 -6.28
CA GLU A 109 -6.31 6.44 -5.55
C GLU A 109 -6.19 6.61 -4.02
N SER A 110 -5.02 6.31 -3.44
CA SER A 110 -4.79 6.52 -2.00
C SER A 110 -4.89 8.00 -1.60
N PHE A 111 -4.37 8.91 -2.42
CA PHE A 111 -4.46 10.36 -2.17
C PHE A 111 -5.87 10.89 -2.39
N LYS A 112 -6.63 10.30 -3.32
CA LYS A 112 -8.05 10.63 -3.50
C LYS A 112 -8.85 10.31 -2.25
N THR A 113 -8.70 9.09 -1.73
CA THR A 113 -9.34 8.68 -0.47
C THR A 113 -8.94 9.60 0.69
N ARG A 114 -7.67 10.03 0.77
CA ARG A 114 -7.21 10.98 1.79
C ARG A 114 -7.82 12.37 1.62
N SER A 115 -7.93 12.89 0.40
CA SER A 115 -8.59 14.18 0.13
C SER A 115 -10.06 14.14 0.55
N ASP A 116 -10.78 13.08 0.16
CA ASP A 116 -12.19 12.88 0.52
C ASP A 116 -12.37 12.82 2.05
N ASN A 117 -11.47 12.10 2.75
CA ASN A 117 -11.48 12.04 4.21
C ASN A 117 -11.20 13.40 4.86
N CYS A 118 -10.31 14.22 4.29
CA CYS A 118 -10.06 15.57 4.78
C CYS A 118 -11.30 16.47 4.57
N ALA A 119 -11.98 16.37 3.43
CA ALA A 119 -13.23 17.09 3.17
C ALA A 119 -14.33 16.69 4.16
N LEU A 120 -14.43 15.40 4.50
CA LEU A 120 -15.34 14.90 5.54
C LEU A 120 -15.00 15.49 6.91
N LYS A 121 -13.71 15.56 7.27
CA LYS A 121 -13.25 16.17 8.52
C LYS A 121 -13.61 17.65 8.62
N VAL A 122 -13.41 18.44 7.54
CA VAL A 122 -13.87 19.84 7.49
C VAL A 122 -15.37 19.95 7.73
N SER A 123 -16.16 19.11 7.05
CA SER A 123 -17.62 19.12 7.18
C SER A 123 -18.07 18.79 8.61
N ASN A 124 -17.42 17.79 9.23
CA ASN A 124 -17.69 17.41 10.62
C ASN A 124 -17.31 18.51 11.61
N ALA A 125 -16.16 19.16 11.42
CA ALA A 125 -15.73 20.27 12.27
C ALA A 125 -16.76 21.40 12.28
N TYR A 126 -17.28 21.79 11.11
CA TYR A 126 -18.35 22.78 11.01
C TYR A 126 -19.66 22.31 11.65
N PHE A 127 -20.04 21.05 11.46
CA PHE A 127 -21.23 20.49 12.09
C PHE A 127 -21.14 20.56 13.63
N TYR A 128 -20.02 20.16 14.21
CA TYR A 128 -19.82 20.21 15.65
C TYR A 128 -19.69 21.63 16.18
N TRP A 129 -19.06 22.54 15.44
CA TRP A 129 -19.00 23.95 15.79
C TRP A 129 -20.40 24.58 15.87
N ALA A 130 -21.23 24.34 14.87
CA ALA A 130 -22.62 24.81 14.87
C ALA A 130 -23.39 24.21 16.05
N ARG A 131 -23.24 22.90 16.29
CA ARG A 131 -23.88 22.23 17.44
C ARG A 131 -23.46 22.86 18.76
N PHE A 132 -22.19 23.18 18.94
CA PHE A 132 -21.65 23.84 20.12
C PHE A 132 -22.29 25.22 20.32
N ILE A 133 -22.32 26.07 19.30
CA ILE A 133 -22.91 27.42 19.39
C ILE A 133 -24.41 27.40 19.76
N TYR A 134 -25.17 26.44 19.23
CA TYR A 134 -26.63 26.42 19.38
C TYR A 134 -27.15 25.57 20.54
N ASN A 135 -26.32 24.72 21.14
CA ASN A 135 -26.74 23.82 22.24
C ASN A 135 -25.94 23.98 23.53
N ASP A 136 -24.91 24.82 23.56
CA ASP A 136 -24.36 25.37 24.81
C ASP A 136 -25.15 26.61 25.26
#